data_AF-A0A6I3I6R3-F1
#
_entry.id   AF-A0A6I3I6R3-F1
#
_cell.length_a   1.000
_cell.length_b   1.000
_cell.length_c   1.000
_cell.angle_alpha   90.00
_cell.angle_beta   90.00
_cell.angle_gamma   90.00
#
_symmetry.space_group_name_H-M   'P 1'
#
loop_
_entity.id
_entity.type
_entity.pdbx_description
1 polymer ?
#
loop_
_entity_poly.entity_id
_entity_poly.type
_entity_poly.pdbx_seq_one_letter_code
_entity_poly.pdbx_strand_id
1 'polypeptide(L)' 'PDATLEAFADHGTVNRTIDSNLGISKRQWAELAMNAIDVDEVASQLEAEGVASFIKSFEELIEVLENKAIGLQ' A
#
# COMPACT_ATOMS: atom_id res chain seq x y z
N PRO A 1 9.07 -4.74 -3.24
CA PRO A 1 9.64 -4.36 -4.54
C PRO A 1 11.16 -4.59 -4.54
N ASP A 2 11.76 -5.04 -5.64
CA ASP A 2 13.19 -5.37 -5.71
C ASP A 2 14.08 -4.19 -5.33
N ALA A 3 13.75 -2.99 -5.82
CA ALA A 3 14.44 -1.75 -5.46
C ALA A 3 14.45 -1.47 -3.95
N THR A 4 13.37 -1.79 -3.23
CA THR A 4 13.32 -1.63 -1.77
C THR A 4 14.21 -2.64 -1.06
N LEU A 5 14.30 -3.87 -1.59
CA LEU A 5 15.15 -4.91 -1.03
C LEU A 5 16.64 -4.58 -1.25
N GLU A 6 17.01 -4.13 -2.44
CA GLU A 6 18.37 -3.68 -2.77
C GLU A 6 18.80 -2.49 -1.90
N ALA A 7 17.95 -1.47 -1.77
CA ALA A 7 18.23 -0.32 -0.91
C ALA A 7 18.42 -0.74 0.56
N PHE A 8 17.59 -1.66 1.06
CA PHE A 8 17.76 -2.21 2.40
C PHE A 8 19.04 -3.04 2.56
N ALA A 9 19.47 -3.76 1.52
CA ALA A 9 20.72 -4.53 1.54
C ALA A 9 21.97 -3.63 1.52
N ASP A 10 21.95 -2.54 0.76
CA ASP A 10 23.05 -1.57 0.66
C ASP A 10 23.21 -0.75 1.95
N HIS A 11 22.10 -0.21 2.49
CA HIS A 11 22.17 0.76 3.60
C HIS A 11 21.01 0.66 4.61
N GLY A 12 20.31 -0.48 4.67
CA GLY A 12 19.29 -0.73 5.69
C GLY A 12 19.90 -0.96 7.08
N THR A 13 19.11 -0.69 8.12
CA THR A 13 19.51 -0.97 9.51
C THR A 13 18.54 -1.95 10.13
N VAL A 14 19.04 -3.10 10.60
CA VAL A 14 18.25 -4.10 11.32
C VAL A 14 18.08 -3.65 12.77
N ASN A 15 16.85 -3.35 13.18
CA ASN A 15 16.50 -3.06 14.57
C ASN A 15 15.03 -3.39 14.84
N ARG A 16 14.67 -3.66 16.11
CA ARG A 16 13.28 -3.88 16.53
C ARG A 16 12.60 -2.54 16.79
N THR A 17 12.11 -1.92 15.73
CA THR A 17 11.48 -0.58 15.78
C THR A 17 9.95 -0.62 15.92
N ILE A 18 9.32 -1.79 15.77
CA ILE A 18 7.86 -1.93 15.68
C ILE A 18 7.11 -1.43 16.92
N ASP A 19 7.69 -1.55 18.11
CA ASP A 19 7.14 -1.07 19.37
C ASP A 19 7.99 0.02 20.02
N SER A 20 8.94 0.58 19.26
CA SER A 20 9.65 1.79 19.66
C SER A 20 8.71 2.99 19.57
N ASN A 21 8.87 3.95 20.49
CA ASN A 21 8.21 5.27 20.42
C ASN A 21 6.67 5.26 20.37
N LEU A 22 5.98 4.23 20.90
CA LEU A 22 4.51 4.14 20.89
C LEU A 22 3.80 5.39 21.45
N GLY A 23 4.39 6.06 22.44
CA GLY A 23 3.85 7.31 22.98
C GLY A 23 3.86 8.46 21.96
N ILE A 24 4.88 8.52 21.09
CA ILE A 24 4.94 9.48 19.98
C ILE A 24 3.86 9.14 18.96
N SER A 25 3.77 7.86 18.55
CA SER A 25 2.76 7.41 17.60
C SER A 25 1.35 7.76 18.06
N LYS A 26 1.00 7.47 19.32
CA LYS A 26 -0.33 7.82 19.89
C LYS A 26 -0.61 9.32 19.86
N ARG A 27 0.39 10.17 20.11
CA ARG A 27 0.21 11.63 20.01
C ARG A 27 -0.04 12.07 18.57
N GLN A 28 0.71 11.54 17.61
CA GLN A 28 0.51 11.85 16.18
C GLN A 28 -0.91 11.46 15.73
N TRP A 29 -1.40 10.29 16.15
CA TRP A 29 -2.77 9.87 15.88
C TRP A 29 -3.82 10.84 16.47
N ALA A 30 -3.60 11.34 17.69
CA ALA A 30 -4.49 12.34 18.29
C ALA A 30 -4.41 13.69 17.56
N GLU A 31 -3.22 14.09 17.10
CA GLU A 31 -3.01 15.33 16.35
C GLU A 31 -3.74 15.32 15.00
N LEU A 32 -3.86 14.16 14.33
CA LEU A 32 -4.68 14.03 13.12
C LEU A 32 -6.13 14.47 13.38
N ALA A 33 -6.75 13.93 14.43
CA ALA A 33 -8.11 14.29 14.82
C ALA A 33 -8.22 15.78 15.22
N MET A 34 -7.21 16.33 15.91
CA MET A 34 -7.18 17.77 16.25
C MET A 34 -7.12 18.68 15.02
N ASN A 35 -6.56 18.19 13.91
CA ASN A 35 -6.52 18.90 12.63
C ASN A 35 -7.72 18.54 11.72
N ALA A 36 -8.80 17.99 12.30
CA ALA A 36 -10.00 17.57 11.59
C ALA A 36 -9.76 16.52 10.48
N ILE A 37 -8.71 15.69 10.63
CA ILE A 37 -8.47 14.55 9.77
C ILE A 37 -9.19 13.34 10.37
N ASP A 38 -10.23 12.88 9.69
CA ASP A 38 -10.94 11.65 10.00
C ASP A 38 -10.20 10.46 9.39
N VAL A 39 -9.54 9.66 10.22
CA VAL A 39 -8.77 8.51 9.73
C VAL A 39 -9.66 7.34 9.32
N ASP A 40 -10.89 7.25 9.83
CA ASP A 40 -11.84 6.22 9.41
C ASP A 40 -12.38 6.51 8.00
N GLU A 41 -12.59 7.79 7.69
CA GLU A 41 -12.91 8.24 6.33
C GLU A 41 -11.75 7.94 5.36
N VAL A 42 -10.52 8.31 5.73
CA VAL A 42 -9.33 8.03 4.92
C VAL A 42 -9.14 6.53 4.70
N ALA A 43 -9.34 5.71 5.74
CA ALA A 43 -9.25 4.25 5.63
C ALA A 43 -10.29 3.69 4.65
N SER A 44 -11.54 4.15 4.76
CA SER A 44 -12.64 3.75 3.87
C SER A 44 -12.37 4.13 2.41
N GLN A 45 -11.81 5.32 2.18
CA GLN A 45 -11.40 5.77 0.85
C GLN A 45 -10.29 4.88 0.28
N LEU A 46 -9.22 4.65 1.05
CA LEU A 46 -8.08 3.85 0.61
C LEU A 46 -8.47 2.39 0.34
N GLU A 47 -9.41 1.83 1.11
CA GLU A 47 -9.95 0.49 0.86
C GLU A 47 -10.68 0.43 -0.49
N ALA A 48 -11.59 1.38 -0.74
CA ALA A 48 -12.34 1.42 -2.00
C ALA A 48 -11.43 1.60 -3.22
N GLU A 49 -10.44 2.49 -3.12
CA GLU A 49 -9.43 2.71 -4.16
C GLU A 49 -8.56 1.46 -4.38
N GLY A 50 -8.17 0.78 -3.28
CA GLY A 50 -7.41 -0.46 -3.33
C GLY A 50 -8.15 -1.59 -4.04
N VAL A 51 -9.44 -1.80 -3.71
CA VAL A 51 -10.30 -2.79 -4.38
C VAL A 51 -10.46 -2.46 -5.87
N ALA A 52 -10.71 -1.20 -6.20
CA ALA A 52 -10.84 -0.76 -7.59
C ALA A 52 -9.54 -1.00 -8.39
N SER A 53 -8.38 -0.68 -7.80
CA SER A 53 -7.08 -0.94 -8.43
C SER A 53 -6.84 -2.43 -8.66
N PHE A 54 -7.25 -3.29 -7.72
CA PHE A 54 -7.09 -4.73 -7.85
C PHE A 54 -7.97 -5.32 -8.95
N ILE A 55 -9.24 -4.88 -9.04
CA ILE A 55 -10.15 -5.25 -10.13
C ILE A 55 -9.54 -4.86 -11.48
N LYS A 56 -9.08 -3.61 -11.60
CA LYS A 56 -8.49 -3.11 -12.85
C LYS A 56 -7.27 -3.94 -13.28
N SER A 57 -6.34 -4.21 -12.37
CA SER A 57 -5.17 -5.05 -12.70
C SER A 57 -5.54 -6.47 -13.10
N PHE A 58 -6.66 -6.99 -12.61
CA PHE A 58 -7.17 -8.31 -13.01
C PHE A 58 -7.83 -8.30 -14.39
N GLU A 59 -8.59 -7.25 -14.71
CA GLU A 59 -9.16 -7.04 -16.05
C GLU A 59 -8.04 -6.92 -17.11
N GLU A 60 -7.01 -6.12 -16.82
CA GLU A 60 -5.83 -5.98 -17.68
C GLU A 60 -5.11 -7.34 -17.89
N LEU A 61 -5.04 -8.17 -16.84
CA LEU A 61 -4.47 -9.52 -16.95
C LEU A 61 -5.32 -10.41 -17.89
N ILE A 62 -6.65 -10.40 -17.74
CA ILE A 62 -7.54 -11.17 -18.61
C ILE A 62 -7.39 -10.73 -20.07
N GLU A 63 -7.38 -9.43 -20.33
CA GLU A 63 -7.22 -8.88 -21.68
C GLU A 63 -5.91 -9.36 -22.34
N VAL A 64 -4.80 -9.34 -21.59
CA VAL A 64 -3.51 -9.85 -22.08
C VAL A 64 -3.58 -11.34 -22.42
N LEU A 65 -4.27 -12.14 -21.61
CA LEU A 65 -4.45 -13.57 -21.86
C LEU A 65 -5.32 -13.85 -23.08
N GLU A 66 -6.42 -13.11 -23.24
CA GLU A 66 -7.31 -13.21 -24.41
C GLU A 66 -6.59 -12.84 -25.70
N ASN A 67 -5.85 -11.73 -25.70
CA ASN A 67 -5.04 -11.30 -26.84
C ASN A 67 -3.99 -12.36 -27.22
N LYS A 68 -3.35 -12.97 -26.23
CA LYS A 68 -2.39 -14.06 -26.47
C LYS A 68 -3.07 -15.31 -27.03
N ALA A 69 -4.26 -15.66 -26.57
CA ALA A 69 -5.01 -16.81 -27.06
C ALA A 69 -5.43 -16.63 -28.53
N ILE A 70 -5.88 -15.43 -28.91
CA ILE A 70 -6.24 -15.10 -30.30
C ILE A 70 -5.02 -15.20 -31.21
N GLY A 71 -3.87 -14.65 -30.80
CA GLY A 71 -2.64 -14.67 -31.60
C GLY A 71 -2.00 -16.06 -31.79
N LEU A 72 -2.52 -17.09 -31.11
CA LEU A 72 -2.10 -18.49 -31.25
C LEU A 72 -3.00 -19.31 -32.18
N GLN A 73 -4.07 -18.72 -32.74
CA GLN A 73 -4.96 -19.31 -33.75
C GLN A 73 -4.55 -18.91 -35.16
#